data_AF-A0A2E7RZM1-F1
#
_entry.id   AF-A0A2E7RZM1-F1
#
_cell.length_a   1.000
_cell.length_b   1.000
_cell.length_c   1.000
_cell.angle_alpha   90.00
_cell.angle_beta   90.00
_cell.angle_gamma   90.00
#
_symmetry.space_group_name_H-M   'P 1'
#
loop_
_entity.id
_entity.type
_entity.pdbx_description
1 polymer ?
#
loop_
_entity_poly.entity_id
_entity_poly.type
_entity_poly.pdbx_seq_one_letter_code
_entity_poly.pdbx_strand_id
1 'polypeptide(L)'
;MSGELPEGFSNLDDLWDGPPSQPISGDSDNLADEDTSQSPETDDDSRLYLPGWEDGWTVKLKTTWEREYCFAKNPGEEFYHLLMAGELYVQYDDEKFCLECARRRGVLSKNRLHWRRGG
;
A
#
# COMPACT_ATOMS: atom_id res chain seq x y z
N MET A 1 7.15 -13.69 -33.90
CA MET A 1 8.43 -13.38 -33.23
C MET A 1 8.55 -14.33 -32.08
N SER A 2 9.20 -15.47 -32.32
CA SER A 2 9.39 -16.54 -31.36
C SER A 2 10.66 -16.21 -30.59
N GLY A 3 10.56 -15.95 -29.29
CA GLY A 3 11.72 -15.69 -28.45
C GLY A 3 12.46 -16.99 -28.16
N GLU A 4 13.72 -17.08 -28.56
CA GLU A 4 14.62 -18.17 -28.16
C GLU A 4 14.97 -18.03 -26.68
N LEU A 5 14.99 -19.15 -25.96
CA LEU A 5 15.40 -19.22 -24.55
C LEU A 5 16.93 -19.19 -24.44
N PRO A 6 17.50 -18.62 -23.35
CA PRO A 6 18.94 -18.60 -23.12
C PRO A 6 19.53 -20.03 -23.02
N GLU A 7 20.73 -20.22 -23.56
CA GLU A 7 21.40 -21.52 -23.59
C GLU A 7 21.62 -22.07 -22.16
N GLY A 8 21.12 -23.28 -21.91
CA GLY A 8 21.23 -23.98 -20.63
C GLY A 8 19.90 -24.38 -19.98
N PHE A 9 18.78 -23.80 -20.44
CA PHE A 9 17.45 -24.16 -19.97
C PHE A 9 16.77 -25.07 -21.00
N SER A 10 16.70 -26.37 -20.69
CA SER A 10 16.17 -27.35 -21.65
C SER A 10 14.65 -27.34 -21.72
N ASN A 11 13.94 -26.85 -20.70
CA ASN A 11 12.48 -26.66 -20.69
C ASN A 11 12.04 -25.50 -19.77
N LEU A 12 10.83 -24.96 -20.00
CA LEU A 12 10.24 -23.88 -19.18
C LEU A 12 9.83 -24.35 -17.77
N ASP A 13 9.62 -25.66 -17.60
CA ASP A 13 9.24 -26.28 -16.33
C ASP A 13 10.41 -26.34 -15.31
N ASP A 14 11.66 -26.26 -15.77
CA ASP A 14 12.87 -26.25 -14.91
C ASP A 14 13.07 -24.93 -14.14
N LEU A 15 12.29 -23.89 -14.45
CA LEU A 15 12.42 -22.58 -13.80
C LEU A 15 11.84 -22.56 -12.37
N TRP A 16 10.94 -23.50 -12.05
CA TRP A 16 10.22 -23.53 -10.77
C TRP A 16 10.70 -24.64 -9.81
N ASP A 17 11.52 -25.57 -10.28
CA ASP A 17 12.12 -26.66 -9.49
C ASP A 17 13.59 -26.38 -9.16
N GLY A 18 13.89 -25.17 -8.68
CA GLY A 18 15.21 -24.88 -8.12
C GLY A 18 15.49 -25.80 -6.91
N PRO A 19 16.67 -26.43 -6.80
CA PRO A 19 16.97 -27.30 -5.66
C PRO A 19 16.95 -26.48 -4.36
N PRO A 20 16.56 -27.10 -3.22
CA PRO A 20 16.59 -26.41 -1.94
C PRO A 20 18.02 -25.95 -1.67
N SER A 21 18.20 -24.65 -1.42
CA SER A 21 19.47 -24.03 -1.06
C SER A 21 20.13 -24.84 0.07
N GLN A 22 21.26 -25.47 -0.20
CA GLN A 22 22.04 -26.13 0.84
C GLN A 22 22.68 -25.07 1.76
N PRO A 23 22.74 -25.31 3.08
CA PRO A 23 23.41 -24.40 3.99
C PRO A 23 24.92 -24.47 3.77
N ILE A 24 25.55 -23.31 3.58
CA ILE A 24 27.01 -23.18 3.59
C ILE A 24 27.53 -23.47 5.01
N SER A 25 28.17 -24.62 5.19
CA SER A 25 28.92 -24.94 6.40
C SER A 25 30.19 -24.08 6.45
N GLY A 26 30.19 -23.07 7.30
CA GLY A 26 31.37 -22.27 7.63
C GLY A 26 31.49 -22.13 9.14
N ASP A 27 32.38 -22.92 9.73
CA ASP A 27 32.92 -22.68 11.07
C ASP A 27 33.58 -21.29 11.10
N SER A 28 33.07 -20.38 11.93
CA SER A 28 33.86 -19.30 12.55
C SER A 28 33.08 -18.65 13.68
N ASP A 29 33.70 -18.72 14.86
CA ASP A 29 33.28 -18.16 16.14
C ASP A 29 32.97 -16.65 16.12
N ASN A 30 32.16 -16.27 17.10
CA ASN A 30 31.59 -14.95 17.44
C ASN A 30 30.45 -14.49 16.54
N LEU A 31 29.27 -14.33 17.13
CA LEU A 31 28.50 -13.08 17.09
C LEU A 31 27.52 -13.07 18.27
N ALA A 32 27.44 -11.90 18.91
CA ALA A 32 26.63 -11.64 20.09
C ALA A 32 25.14 -11.92 19.83
N ASP A 33 24.42 -12.22 20.91
CA ASP A 33 22.96 -12.36 20.94
C ASP A 33 22.26 -11.14 20.32
N GLU A 34 21.99 -11.20 19.01
CA GLU A 34 21.04 -10.31 18.35
C GLU A 34 19.64 -10.73 18.74
N ASP A 35 19.05 -9.92 19.62
CA ASP A 35 17.62 -9.86 19.95
C ASP A 35 16.80 -9.74 18.67
N THR A 36 16.53 -10.87 18.02
CA THR A 36 15.61 -10.98 16.90
C THR A 36 14.20 -11.03 17.46
N SER A 37 13.75 -9.90 17.97
CA SER A 37 12.33 -9.62 18.20
C SER A 37 11.63 -9.40 16.85
N GLN A 38 11.54 -10.47 16.05
CA GLN A 38 10.62 -10.54 14.92
C GLN A 38 9.20 -10.48 15.47
N SER A 39 8.67 -9.25 15.51
CA SER A 39 7.24 -9.03 15.66
C SER A 39 6.51 -9.79 14.53
N PRO A 40 5.36 -10.42 14.83
CA PRO A 40 4.65 -11.21 13.82
C PRO A 40 4.28 -10.26 12.69
N GLU A 41 4.75 -10.58 11.47
CA GLU A 41 4.31 -9.91 10.25
C GLU A 41 2.81 -10.14 10.13
N THR A 42 2.06 -9.20 10.68
CA THR A 42 0.63 -9.13 10.47
C THR A 42 0.51 -8.66 9.03
N ASP A 43 0.00 -9.52 8.16
CA ASP A 43 -0.47 -9.15 6.83
C ASP A 43 -1.50 -8.02 7.01
N ASP A 44 -1.01 -6.79 7.03
CA ASP A 44 -1.77 -5.62 7.40
C ASP A 44 -2.68 -5.30 6.20
N ASP A 45 -3.90 -5.85 6.24
CA ASP A 45 -4.90 -5.74 5.18
C ASP A 45 -4.99 -4.28 4.71
N SER A 46 -4.41 -4.02 3.54
CA SER A 46 -4.21 -2.67 3.02
C SER A 46 -5.46 -2.10 2.34
N ARG A 47 -6.59 -2.81 2.43
CA ARG A 47 -7.86 -2.37 1.87
C ARG A 47 -8.37 -1.12 2.61
N LEU A 48 -8.83 -0.16 1.81
CA LEU A 48 -9.53 1.01 2.28
C LEU A 48 -10.98 0.94 1.83
N TYR A 49 -11.88 1.30 2.74
CA TYR A 49 -13.32 1.37 2.52
C TYR A 49 -13.77 2.81 2.67
N LEU A 50 -14.77 3.21 1.88
CA LEU A 50 -15.38 4.54 1.90
C LEU A 50 -16.83 4.40 2.39
N PRO A 51 -17.11 4.52 3.71
CA PRO A 51 -18.45 4.26 4.24
C PRO A 51 -19.53 5.17 3.67
N GLY A 52 -19.21 6.42 3.36
CA GLY A 52 -20.13 7.41 2.80
C GLY A 52 -20.26 7.39 1.27
N TRP A 53 -19.94 6.27 0.61
CA TRP A 53 -19.98 6.18 -0.87
C TRP A 53 -21.39 6.43 -1.46
N GLU A 54 -22.44 6.13 -0.69
CA GLU A 54 -23.84 6.44 -1.07
C GLU A 54 -24.21 7.92 -0.82
N ASP A 55 -23.47 8.61 0.05
CA ASP A 55 -23.74 9.99 0.47
C ASP A 55 -23.11 11.02 -0.49
N GLY A 56 -22.51 10.58 -1.60
CA GLY A 56 -21.87 11.45 -2.60
C GLY A 56 -20.34 11.52 -2.52
N TRP A 57 -19.73 10.79 -1.58
CA TRP A 57 -18.28 10.64 -1.55
C TRP A 57 -17.78 9.78 -2.72
N THR A 58 -16.68 10.20 -3.34
CA THR A 58 -16.07 9.48 -4.47
C THR A 58 -14.56 9.34 -4.31
N VAL A 59 -13.99 8.24 -4.81
CA VAL A 59 -12.53 8.09 -4.98
C VAL A 59 -12.19 8.43 -6.42
N LYS A 60 -11.14 9.23 -6.61
CA LYS A 60 -10.67 9.65 -7.93
C LYS A 60 -9.16 9.51 -8.02
N LEU A 61 -8.68 9.27 -9.24
CA LEU A 61 -7.26 9.33 -9.58
C LEU A 61 -6.94 10.73 -10.12
N LYS A 62 -5.94 11.39 -9.54
CA LYS A 62 -5.44 12.64 -10.10
C LYS A 62 -4.58 12.33 -11.34
N THR A 63 -5.09 12.66 -12.52
CA THR A 63 -4.43 12.38 -13.79
C THR A 63 -3.66 13.57 -14.36
N THR A 64 -3.89 14.77 -13.83
CA THR A 64 -3.26 16.01 -14.29
C THR A 64 -2.07 16.38 -13.41
N TRP A 65 -1.09 17.08 -14.01
CA TRP A 65 0.04 17.67 -13.30
C TRP A 65 -0.25 19.08 -12.73
N GLU A 66 -1.50 19.54 -12.84
CA GLU A 66 -1.92 20.83 -12.29
C GLU A 66 -1.80 20.84 -10.76
N ARG A 67 -1.44 21.99 -10.20
CA ARG A 67 -1.33 22.16 -8.75
C ARG A 67 -2.72 22.19 -8.13
N GLU A 68 -3.08 21.10 -7.49
CA GLU A 68 -4.30 20.95 -6.71
C GLU A 68 -3.92 20.59 -5.29
N TYR A 69 -4.71 21.05 -4.32
CA TYR A 69 -4.41 20.87 -2.91
C TYR A 69 -5.54 20.14 -2.21
N CYS A 70 -5.18 19.35 -1.21
CA CYS A 70 -6.09 18.85 -0.20
C CYS A 70 -6.77 20.05 0.49
N PHE A 71 -8.10 20.00 0.66
CA PHE A 71 -8.90 21.00 1.37
C PHE A 71 -8.56 21.09 2.87
N ALA A 72 -7.77 20.15 3.34
CA ALA A 72 -7.61 19.80 4.73
C ALA A 72 -6.16 19.99 5.19
N LYS A 73 -5.98 20.54 6.39
CA LYS A 73 -4.70 20.58 7.11
C LYS A 73 -4.75 19.67 8.32
N ASN A 74 -3.61 19.17 8.76
CA ASN A 74 -3.50 18.56 10.07
C ASN A 74 -3.38 19.65 11.17
N PRO A 75 -3.77 19.34 12.42
CA PRO A 75 -3.46 20.20 13.56
C PRO A 75 -1.95 20.50 13.63
N GLY A 76 -1.59 21.78 13.64
CA GLY A 76 -0.20 22.25 13.65
C GLY A 76 0.46 22.40 12.27
N GLU A 77 -0.22 22.05 11.18
CA GLU A 77 0.27 22.35 9.82
C GLU A 77 -0.26 23.70 9.33
N GLU A 78 0.66 24.52 8.82
CA GLU A 78 0.35 25.83 8.22
C GLU A 78 0.07 25.72 6.71
N PHE A 79 0.28 24.56 6.09
CA PHE A 79 0.17 24.34 4.65
C PHE A 79 -0.89 23.28 4.31
N TYR A 80 -1.40 23.33 3.08
CA TYR A 80 -2.25 22.29 2.52
C TYR A 80 -1.39 21.25 1.79
N HIS A 81 -1.76 19.97 1.86
CA HIS A 81 -1.05 18.92 1.13
C HIS A 81 -1.27 19.08 -0.37
N LEU A 82 -0.20 19.05 -1.15
CA LEU A 82 -0.26 19.04 -2.60
C LEU A 82 -0.70 17.64 -3.07
N LEU A 83 -1.70 17.58 -3.95
CA LEU A 83 -2.11 16.33 -4.61
C LEU A 83 -1.24 16.09 -5.83
N MET A 84 -0.64 14.90 -5.91
CA MET A 84 0.30 14.54 -6.98
C MET A 84 -0.41 13.84 -8.15
N ALA A 85 0.12 14.00 -9.36
CA ALA A 85 -0.30 13.16 -10.48
C ALA A 85 -0.03 11.68 -10.15
N GLY A 86 -1.00 10.81 -10.42
CA GLY A 86 -0.97 9.41 -10.03
C GLY A 86 -1.50 9.12 -8.62
N GLU A 87 -1.82 10.14 -7.82
CA GLU A 87 -2.35 9.97 -6.48
C GLU A 87 -3.86 9.70 -6.50
N LEU A 88 -4.31 8.74 -5.69
CA LEU A 88 -5.73 8.59 -5.36
C LEU A 88 -6.12 9.62 -4.30
N TYR A 89 -7.24 10.27 -4.50
CA TYR A 89 -7.83 11.19 -3.53
C TYR A 89 -9.32 10.91 -3.38
N VAL A 90 -9.89 11.39 -2.28
CA VAL A 90 -11.32 11.30 -2.00
C VAL A 90 -11.93 12.69 -2.19
N GLN A 91 -13.12 12.75 -2.76
CA GLN A 91 -13.83 14.01 -3.02
C GLN A 91 -15.28 13.93 -2.56
N TYR A 92 -15.74 15.00 -1.93
CA TYR A 92 -17.15 15.29 -1.68
C TYR A 92 -17.44 16.69 -2.22
N ASP A 93 -18.42 16.78 -3.11
CA ASP A 93 -18.72 18.03 -3.82
C ASP A 93 -17.45 18.62 -4.47
N ASP A 94 -17.00 19.83 -4.12
CA ASP A 94 -15.77 20.44 -4.62
C ASP A 94 -14.54 20.23 -3.72
N GLU A 95 -14.71 19.60 -2.55
CA GLU A 95 -13.65 19.41 -1.56
C GLU A 95 -12.85 18.14 -1.82
N LYS A 96 -11.53 18.29 -2.02
CA LYS A 96 -10.60 17.18 -2.28
C LYS A 96 -9.79 16.85 -1.03
N PHE A 97 -9.60 15.57 -0.74
CA PHE A 97 -8.86 15.08 0.41
C PHE A 97 -7.84 14.03 -0.02
N CYS A 98 -6.56 14.23 0.32
CA CYS A 98 -5.57 13.15 0.20
C CYS A 98 -5.98 11.97 1.11
N LEU A 99 -5.54 10.75 0.79
CA LEU A 99 -5.98 9.56 1.53
C LEU A 99 -5.68 9.65 3.03
N GLU A 100 -4.55 10.25 3.41
CA GLU A 100 -4.18 10.39 4.82
C GLU A 100 -5.12 11.35 5.56
N CYS A 101 -5.44 12.50 4.96
CA CYS A 101 -6.41 13.44 5.52
C CYS A 101 -7.83 12.86 5.59
N ALA A 102 -8.23 12.09 4.57
CA ALA A 102 -9.53 11.41 4.54
C ALA A 102 -9.61 10.33 5.62
N ARG A 103 -8.54 9.53 5.81
CA ARG A 103 -8.44 8.51 6.86
C ARG A 103 -8.49 9.13 8.25
N ARG A 104 -7.71 10.18 8.52
CA ARG A 104 -7.70 10.88 9.81
C ARG A 104 -9.06 11.47 10.19
N ARG A 105 -9.83 11.91 9.20
CA ARG A 105 -11.18 12.46 9.38
C ARG A 105 -12.28 11.40 9.48
N GLY A 106 -11.95 10.12 9.31
CA GLY A 106 -12.93 9.03 9.34
C GLY A 106 -13.75 8.89 8.05
N VAL A 107 -13.37 9.59 6.97
CA VAL A 107 -13.98 9.42 5.65
C VAL A 107 -13.57 8.06 5.06
N LEU A 108 -12.32 7.66 5.26
CA LEU A 108 -11.84 6.31 4.91
C LEU A 108 -11.70 5.44 6.15
N SER A 109 -11.92 4.15 5.98
CA SER A 109 -11.80 3.15 7.03
C SER A 109 -10.96 1.95 6.56
N LYS A 110 -10.11 1.42 7.44
CA LYS A 110 -9.49 0.09 7.26
C LYS A 110 -10.42 -1.04 7.72
N ASN A 111 -11.52 -0.73 8.40
CA ASN A 111 -12.43 -1.74 8.93
C ASN A 111 -13.28 -2.35 7.82
N ARG A 112 -13.03 -3.62 7.48
CA ARG A 112 -13.82 -4.39 6.53
C ARG A 112 -15.30 -4.48 6.89
N LEU A 113 -15.64 -4.40 8.17
CA LEU A 113 -17.01 -4.43 8.68
C LEU A 113 -17.65 -3.03 8.78
N HIS A 114 -17.12 -2.01 8.08
CA HIS A 114 -17.70 -0.66 8.04
C HIS A 114 -19.19 -0.62 7.67
N TRP A 115 -19.68 -1.63 6.95
CA TRP A 115 -21.08 -1.76 6.53
C TRP A 115 -22.03 -2.26 7.64
N ARG A 116 -21.51 -2.87 8.71
CA ARG A 116 -22.34 -3.35 9.82
C ARG A 116 -22.79 -2.15 10.67
N ARG A 117 -24.00 -1.66 10.42
CA ARG A 117 -24.66 -0.65 11.26
C ARG A 117 -25.14 -1.29 12.58
N GLY A 118 -24.37 -1.14 13.65
CA GLY A 118 -24.78 -1.44 15.02
C GLY A 118 -24.83 -2.94 15.38
N GLY A 119 -24.43 -3.23 16.63
CA GLY A 119 -24.88 -4.39 17.40
C GLY A 119 -25.78 -3.90 18.52
#